data_AF-A0A432GMH1-F1
#
_entry.id   AF-A0A432GMH1-F1
#
_cell.length_a   1.000
_cell.length_b   1.000
_cell.length_c   1.000
_cell.angle_alpha   90.00
_cell.angle_beta   90.00
_cell.angle_gamma   90.00
#
_symmetry.space_group_name_H-M   'P 1'
#
loop_
_entity.id
_entity.type
_entity.pdbx_description
1 polymer ?
#
loop_
_entity_poly.entity_id
_entity_poly.type
_entity_poly.pdbx_seq_one_letter_code
_entity_poly.pdbx_strand_id
1 'polypeptide(L)' 'MSNYKHLFIFLVIAFSFEPAFGVSSFSADEKENILIYEKSSRAVVNISNIAVNYDFFYRAMPAETGSGTGFIIDKS' A
#
# COMPACT_ATOMS: atom_id res chain seq x y z
N MET A 1 -31.70 -37.31 23.88
CA MET A 1 -32.03 -35.98 23.35
C MET A 1 -30.85 -34.98 23.34
N SER A 2 -29.83 -35.11 24.21
CA SER A 2 -28.73 -34.12 24.34
C SER A 2 -27.75 -34.07 23.16
N ASN A 3 -27.34 -35.22 22.61
CA ASN A 3 -26.27 -35.29 21.59
C ASN A 3 -26.66 -34.66 20.23
N TYR A 4 -27.95 -34.67 19.87
CA TYR A 4 -28.43 -34.04 18.63
C TYR A 4 -28.30 -32.51 18.66
N LYS A 5 -28.37 -31.90 19.85
CA LYS A 5 -28.24 -30.45 20.01
C LYS A 5 -26.80 -29.99 19.79
N HIS A 6 -25.83 -30.76 20.28
CA HIS A 6 -24.40 -30.51 20.06
C HIS A 6 -24.01 -30.74 18.60
N LEU A 7 -24.55 -31.79 17.97
CA LEU A 7 -24.37 -32.04 16.54
C LEU A 7 -24.94 -30.89 15.69
N PHE A 8 -26.12 -30.39 16.06
CA PHE A 8 -26.76 -29.27 15.37
C PHE A 8 -25.94 -27.98 15.52
N ILE A 9 -25.45 -27.68 16.73
CA ILE A 9 -24.59 -26.51 16.97
C ILE A 9 -23.28 -26.63 16.19
N PHE A 10 -22.66 -27.81 16.16
CA PHE A 10 -21.45 -28.06 15.37
C PHE A 10 -21.69 -27.84 13.88
N LEU A 11 -22.82 -28.30 13.35
CA LEU A 11 -23.20 -28.12 11.96
C LEU A 11 -23.47 -26.65 11.61
N VAL A 12 -24.10 -25.90 12.51
CA VAL A 12 -24.32 -24.45 12.36
C VAL A 12 -22.99 -23.68 12.35
N ILE A 13 -22.05 -24.03 13.24
CA ILE A 13 -20.73 -23.40 13.31
C ILE A 13 -19.92 -23.71 12.04
N ALA A 14 -19.95 -24.96 11.59
CA ALA A 14 -19.25 -25.38 10.37
C ALA A 14 -19.81 -24.68 9.11
N PHE A 15 -21.12 -24.43 9.05
CA PHE A 15 -21.77 -23.77 7.92
C PHE A 15 -21.70 -22.23 7.97
N SER A 16 -21.37 -21.66 9.13
CA SER A 16 -21.19 -20.20 9.30
C SER A 16 -19.82 -19.71 8.83
N PHE A 17 -18.91 -20.63 8.46
CA PHE A 17 -17.62 -20.32 7.88
C PHE A 17 -17.76 -20.14 6.36
N GLU A 18 -18.39 -19.05 5.94
CA GLU A 18 -18.26 -18.58 4.56
C GLU A 18 -16.81 -18.09 4.36
N PRO A 19 -16.02 -18.68 3.45
CA PRO A 19 -14.74 -18.10 3.11
C PRO A 19 -15.01 -16.72 2.51
N ALA A 20 -14.36 -15.69 3.05
CA ALA A 20 -14.37 -14.38 2.42
C ALA A 20 -13.73 -14.52 1.03
N PHE A 21 -14.55 -14.58 -0.01
CA PHE A 21 -14.09 -14.58 -1.39
C PHE A 21 -13.45 -13.21 -1.65
N GLY A 22 -12.13 -13.14 -1.54
CA GLY A 22 -11.37 -12.03 -2.08
C GLY A 22 -11.56 -11.93 -3.59
N VAL A 23 -11.21 -10.79 -4.18
CA VAL A 23 -11.24 -10.58 -5.64
C VAL A 23 -10.43 -11.69 -6.31
N SER A 24 -11.11 -12.58 -7.05
CA SER A 24 -10.51 -13.78 -7.64
C SER A 24 -9.71 -13.50 -8.92
N SER A 25 -10.02 -12.39 -9.60
CA SER A 25 -9.26 -11.88 -10.74
C SER A 25 -9.54 -10.40 -10.93
N PHE A 26 -8.50 -9.65 -11.29
CA PHE A 26 -8.63 -8.30 -11.82
C PHE A 26 -9.34 -8.31 -13.18
N SER A 27 -10.12 -7.27 -13.44
CA SER A 27 -10.63 -6.92 -14.77
C SER A 27 -9.46 -6.63 -15.73
N ALA A 28 -9.75 -6.55 -17.03
CA ALA A 28 -8.73 -6.22 -18.03
C ALA A 28 -8.09 -4.84 -17.76
N ASP A 29 -8.91 -3.84 -17.46
CA ASP A 29 -8.47 -2.47 -17.20
C ASP A 29 -7.60 -2.37 -15.92
N GLU A 30 -7.98 -3.09 -14.87
CA GLU A 30 -7.19 -3.17 -13.65
C GLU A 30 -5.83 -3.84 -13.90
N LYS A 31 -5.80 -4.94 -14.67
CA LYS A 31 -4.54 -5.61 -15.04
C LYS A 31 -3.63 -4.67 -15.82
N GLU A 32 -4.17 -3.92 -16.77
CA GLU A 32 -3.39 -2.95 -17.54
C GLU A 32 -2.78 -1.88 -16.63
N ASN A 33 -3.58 -1.31 -15.73
CA ASN A 33 -3.10 -0.29 -14.80
C ASN A 33 -2.00 -0.83 -13.87
N ILE A 34 -2.20 -2.04 -13.32
CA ILE A 34 -1.21 -2.72 -12.48
C ILE A 34 0.11 -2.89 -13.24
N LEU A 35 0.06 -3.38 -14.48
CA LEU A 35 1.27 -3.58 -15.30
C LEU A 35 2.02 -2.27 -15.58
N ILE A 36 1.29 -1.17 -15.80
CA ILE A 36 1.89 0.16 -15.98
C ILE A 36 2.63 0.59 -14.71
N TYR A 37 2.00 0.46 -13.54
CA TYR A 37 2.61 0.81 -12.26
C TYR A 37 3.82 -0.08 -11.93
N GLU A 38 3.72 -1.40 -12.11
CA GLU A 38 4.85 -2.32 -11.87
C GLU A 38 6.07 -1.97 -12.75
N LYS A 39 5.83 -1.62 -14.01
CA LYS A 39 6.90 -1.27 -14.95
C LYS A 39 7.50 0.10 -14.68
N SER A 40 6.68 1.08 -14.30
CA SER A 40 7.08 2.51 -14.29
C SER A 40 7.44 3.04 -12.91
N SER A 41 6.92 2.44 -11.84
CA SER A 41 7.13 2.91 -10.45
C SER A 41 8.60 3.02 -10.05
N ARG A 42 9.46 2.13 -10.55
CA ARG A 42 10.91 2.15 -10.25
C ARG A 42 11.60 3.44 -10.68
N ALA A 43 11.08 4.12 -11.70
CA ALA A 43 11.67 5.37 -12.18
C ALA A 43 11.23 6.59 -11.35
N VAL A 44 10.19 6.45 -10.51
CA VAL A 44 9.65 7.55 -9.70
C VAL A 44 10.45 7.67 -8.41
N VAL A 45 10.87 8.89 -8.09
CA VAL A 45 11.71 9.20 -6.91
C VAL A 45 11.07 10.28 -6.06
N ASN A 46 11.36 10.26 -4.77
CA ASN A 46 11.04 11.36 -3.86
C ASN A 46 12.11 12.46 -3.98
N ILE A 47 11.69 13.71 -4.04
CA ILE A 47 12.55 14.88 -4.12
C ILE A 47 12.31 15.72 -2.87
N SER A 48 13.34 15.90 -2.05
CA SER A 48 13.31 16.79 -0.89
C SER A 48 14.07 18.07 -1.19
N ASN A 49 13.44 19.21 -0.96
CA ASN A 49 14.05 20.53 -1.11
C ASN A 49 14.71 20.93 0.21
N ILE A 50 16.03 21.14 0.18
CA ILE A 50 16.82 21.50 1.36
C ILE A 50 17.24 22.98 1.23
N ALA A 51 16.86 23.79 2.22
CA ALA A 51 17.31 25.18 2.33
C ALA A 51 18.09 25.39 3.64
N VAL A 52 18.90 26.44 3.67
CA VAL A 52 19.58 26.84 4.90
C VAL A 52 18.55 27.49 5.83
N ASN A 53 18.49 26.99 7.05
CA ASN A 53 17.73 27.58 8.15
C ASN A 53 18.66 27.80 9.35
N TYR A 54 18.20 28.52 10.36
CA TYR A 54 18.96 28.77 11.57
C TYR A 54 18.28 28.07 12.75
N ASP A 55 19.09 27.40 13.57
CA ASP A 55 18.61 26.84 14.82
C ASP A 55 18.42 27.93 15.89
N PHE A 56 17.96 27.53 17.08
CA PHE A 56 17.76 28.44 18.21
C PHE A 56 19.02 29.24 18.60
N PHE A 57 20.21 28.71 18.31
CA PHE A 57 21.50 29.34 18.61
C PHE A 57 22.06 30.12 17.41
N TYR A 58 21.23 30.40 16.39
CA TYR A 58 21.61 31.08 15.16
C TYR A 58 22.72 30.38 14.38
N ARG A 59 22.82 29.05 14.49
CA ARG A 59 23.73 28.25 13.67
C ARG A 59 23.03 27.84 12.39
N ALA A 60 23.71 28.01 11.25
CA ALA A 60 23.20 27.56 9.96
C ALA A 60 23.09 26.03 9.93
N MET A 61 21.91 25.52 9.58
CA MET A 61 21.63 24.09 9.43
C MET A 61 20.80 23.84 8.17
N PRO A 62 21.04 22.73 7.45
CA PRO A 62 20.15 22.32 6.38
C PRO A 62 18.79 21.91 6.95
N ALA A 63 17.71 22.43 6.40
CA ALA A 63 16.35 22.06 6.76
C ALA A 63 15.52 21.75 5.51
N GLU A 64 14.74 20.67 5.58
CA GLU A 64 13.78 20.35 4.53
C GLU A 64 12.66 21.38 4.53
N THR A 65 12.49 22.07 3.41
CA THR A 65 11.50 23.14 3.23
C THR A 65 10.28 22.64 2.46
N GLY A 66 10.39 21.50 1.78
CA GLY A 66 9.29 20.86 1.06
C GLY A 66 9.71 19.55 0.43
N SER A 67 8.72 18.74 0.07
CA SER A 67 8.90 17.46 -0.62
C SER A 67 8.00 17.38 -1.85
N GLY A 68 8.42 16.60 -2.83
CA GLY A 68 7.71 16.33 -4.06
C GLY A 68 8.13 15.01 -4.69
N THR A 69 7.60 14.74 -5.88
CA THR A 69 7.96 13.55 -6.66
C THR A 69 8.55 13.96 -8.01
N GLY A 70 9.41 13.12 -8.54
CA GLY A 70 9.93 13.25 -9.90
C GLY A 70 10.21 11.88 -10.50
N PHE A 71 10.82 11.85 -11.67
CA PHE A 71 11.19 10.60 -12.33
C PHE A 71 12.53 10.71 -13.05
N ILE A 72 13.19 9.56 -13.20
CA ILE A 72 14.48 9.42 -13.88
C ILE A 72 14.27 9.50 -15.40
N ILE A 73 15.00 10.40 -16.06
CA ILE A 73 14.89 10.64 -17.53
C ILE A 73 15.95 9.85 -18.30
N ASP A 74 17.15 9.68 -17.74
CA ASP A 74 18.25 8.93 -18.37
C ASP A 74 18.87 7.95 -17.38
N LYS A 75 19.39 6.83 -17.89
CA LYS A 75 20.09 5.78 -17.14
C LYS A 75 21.61 5.94 -17.17
N SER A 76 22.12 6.94 -17.90
CA SER A 76 23.55 7.23 -18.09
C SER A 76 24.34 7.22 -16.79
#